data_AF-A0A0U5INB7-F1
#
_entry.id   AF-A0A0U5INB7-F1
#
_cell.length_a   1.000
_cell.length_b   1.000
_cell.length_c   1.000
_cell.angle_alpha   90.00
_cell.angle_beta   90.00
_cell.angle_gamma   90.00
#
_symmetry.space_group_name_H-M   'P 1'
#
loop_
_entity.id
_entity.type
_entity.pdbx_description
1 polymer ?
#
loop_
_entity_poly.entity_id
_entity_poly.type
_entity_poly.pdbx_seq_one_letter_code
_entity_poly.pdbx_strand_id
1 'polypeptide(L)'
;MHVDDRYCGAGYGVLTDLEREAIRIFARTEGILLDPVYTGRAAGGLLDLIRGGFFPSDARILFWHTGGQPALFAEPYRHALSETPIEHASGVG
;
A
#
# COMPACT_ATOMS: atom_id res chain seq x y z
N MET A 1 9.40 6.47 20.78
CA MET A 1 9.20 5.66 19.56
C MET A 1 7.70 5.52 19.37
N HIS A 2 7.16 5.97 18.24
CA HIS A 2 5.74 5.79 17.89
C HIS A 2 5.63 4.55 16.99
N VAL A 3 4.70 3.66 17.31
CA VAL A 3 4.40 2.46 16.52
C VAL A 3 2.92 2.49 16.23
N ASP A 4 2.56 2.28 14.98
CA ASP A 4 1.18 2.27 14.51
C ASP A 4 0.84 0.88 13.99
N ASP A 5 -0.01 0.16 14.72
CA ASP A 5 -0.41 -1.22 14.44
C ASP A 5 -1.80 -1.34 13.81
N ARG A 6 -2.48 -0.21 13.55
CA ARG A 6 -3.83 -0.16 12.99
C ARG A 6 -3.95 -0.87 11.64
N TYR A 7 -2.86 -0.91 10.87
CA TYR A 7 -2.78 -1.56 9.56
C TYR A 7 -2.49 -3.07 9.62
N CYS A 8 -2.33 -3.65 10.82
CA CYS A 8 -1.98 -5.07 11.00
C CYS A 8 -3.18 -6.00 11.20
N GLY A 9 -4.40 -5.45 11.34
CA GLY A 9 -5.59 -6.19 11.80
C GLY A 9 -5.99 -7.39 10.93
N ALA A 10 -5.66 -7.39 9.64
CA ALA A 10 -5.93 -8.51 8.74
C ALA A 10 -5.02 -9.73 8.98
N GLY A 11 -3.94 -9.56 9.75
CA GLY A 11 -2.95 -10.60 10.00
C GLY A 11 -1.71 -10.50 9.09
N TYR A 12 -0.75 -11.39 9.36
CA TYR A 12 0.53 -11.43 8.65
C TYR A 12 0.36 -12.07 7.26
N GLY A 13 0.92 -11.43 6.22
CA GLY A 13 0.84 -11.91 4.84
C GLY A 13 -0.54 -11.81 4.19
N VAL A 14 -1.53 -11.24 4.87
CA VAL A 14 -2.86 -11.04 4.29
C VAL A 14 -2.86 -9.76 3.46
N LEU A 15 -2.95 -9.90 2.14
CA LEU A 15 -3.07 -8.80 1.19
C LEU A 15 -4.49 -8.21 1.24
N THR A 16 -4.59 -6.92 1.55
CA THR A 16 -5.86 -6.17 1.58
C THR A 16 -5.89 -5.11 0.48
N ASP A 17 -7.00 -4.35 0.39
CA ASP A 17 -7.11 -3.24 -0.55
C ASP A 17 -6.10 -2.11 -0.27
N LEU A 18 -5.70 -1.96 0.99
CA LEU A 18 -4.69 -0.99 1.41
C LEU A 18 -3.36 -1.23 0.68
N GLU A 19 -2.84 -2.46 0.74
CA GLU A 19 -1.60 -2.81 0.06
C GLU A 19 -1.77 -2.78 -1.46
N ARG A 20 -2.91 -3.26 -1.98
CA ARG A 20 -3.18 -3.26 -3.44
C ARG A 20 -3.15 -1.85 -4.01
N GLU A 21 -3.77 -0.90 -3.32
CA GLU A 21 -3.78 0.51 -3.74
C GLU A 21 -2.36 1.09 -3.71
N ALA A 22 -1.65 0.91 -2.60
CA ALA A 22 -0.29 1.44 -2.42
C ALA A 22 0.68 0.91 -3.49
N ILE A 23 0.67 -0.41 -3.72
CA ILE A 23 1.49 -1.06 -4.76
C ILE A 23 1.19 -0.45 -6.13
N ARG A 24 -0.10 -0.26 -6.47
CA ARG A 24 -0.51 0.29 -7.77
C ARG A 24 -0.12 1.76 -7.92
N ILE A 25 -0.28 2.58 -6.89
CA ILE A 25 0.10 3.99 -6.92
C ILE A 25 1.61 4.11 -7.15
N PHE A 26 2.43 3.50 -6.30
CA PHE A 26 3.89 3.59 -6.39
C PHE A 26 4.41 3.03 -7.72
N ALA A 27 3.85 1.91 -8.20
CA ALA A 27 4.26 1.32 -9.47
C ALA A 27 3.90 2.21 -10.67
N ARG A 28 2.73 2.87 -10.65
CA ARG A 28 2.23 3.67 -11.79
C ARG A 28 2.74 5.10 -11.81
N THR A 29 2.99 5.71 -10.66
CA THR A 29 3.43 7.12 -10.60
C THR A 29 4.94 7.23 -10.52
N GLU A 30 5.61 6.37 -9.75
CA GLU A 30 7.05 6.47 -9.49
C GLU A 30 7.88 5.34 -10.13
N GLY A 31 7.24 4.30 -10.69
CA GLY A 31 7.94 3.11 -11.17
C GLY A 31 8.57 2.29 -10.05
N ILE A 32 8.14 2.48 -8.80
CA ILE A 32 8.64 1.78 -7.61
C ILE A 32 7.70 0.61 -7.32
N LEU A 33 8.24 -0.61 -7.30
CA LEU A 33 7.48 -1.80 -6.91
C LEU A 33 7.52 -1.95 -5.39
N LEU A 34 6.39 -2.28 -4.77
CA LEU A 34 6.27 -2.56 -3.34
C LEU A 34 5.82 -4.00 -3.14
N ASP A 35 6.28 -4.65 -2.08
CA ASP A 35 5.88 -6.02 -1.78
C ASP A 35 4.51 -6.07 -1.07
N PRO A 36 3.77 -7.18 -1.20
CA PRO A 36 2.42 -7.32 -0.65
C PRO A 36 2.35 -7.56 0.86
N VAL A 37 3.49 -7.76 1.55
CA VAL A 37 3.51 -8.13 2.98
C VAL A 37 3.97 -6.97 3.86
N TYR A 38 5.04 -6.27 3.47
CA TYR A 38 5.72 -5.30 4.35
C TYR A 38 5.65 -3.87 3.82
N THR A 39 6.40 -3.58 2.77
CA THR A 39 6.56 -2.24 2.19
C THR A 39 5.27 -1.74 1.58
N GLY A 40 4.44 -2.60 0.99
CA GLY A 40 3.10 -2.25 0.53
C GLY A 40 2.20 -1.80 1.68
N ARG A 41 2.25 -2.48 2.83
CA ARG A 41 1.46 -2.10 4.02
C ARG A 41 1.94 -0.80 4.64
N ALA A 42 3.25 -0.65 4.77
CA ALA A 42 3.85 0.59 5.28
C ALA A 42 3.53 1.79 4.37
N ALA A 43 3.57 1.62 3.05
CA ALA A 43 3.21 2.66 2.10
C ALA A 43 1.71 2.97 2.13
N GLY A 44 0.87 1.94 2.24
CA GLY A 44 -0.58 2.12 2.39
C GLY A 44 -0.93 2.93 3.65
N GLY A 45 -0.31 2.59 4.78
CA GLY A 45 -0.46 3.39 6.01
C GLY A 45 0.07 4.82 5.85
N LEU A 46 1.20 5.02 5.17
CA LEU A 46 1.70 6.37 4.87
C LEU A 46 0.70 7.19 4.04
N LEU A 47 0.13 6.60 2.99
CA LEU A 47 -0.87 7.28 2.15
C LEU A 47 -2.13 7.64 2.92
N ASP A 48 -2.63 6.72 3.76
CA ASP A 48 -3.77 6.95 4.64
C ASP A 48 -3.50 8.10 5.63
N LEU A 49 -2.34 8.11 6.29
CA LEU A 49 -1.94 9.18 7.20
C LEU A 49 -1.82 10.55 6.50
N ILE A 50 -1.26 10.59 5.28
CA ILE A 50 -1.18 11.82 4.48
C ILE A 50 -2.59 12.32 4.14
N ARG A 51 -3.47 11.44 3.66
CA ARG A 51 -4.86 11.78 3.32
C ARG A 51 -5.67 12.23 4.53
N GLY A 52 -5.38 11.67 5.70
CA GLY A 52 -5.97 12.05 6.99
C GLY A 52 -5.40 13.33 7.60
N GLY A 53 -4.43 14.00 6.95
CA GLY A 53 -3.83 15.23 7.45
C GLY A 53 -3.00 15.04 8.74
N PHE A 54 -2.50 13.83 8.99
CA PHE A 54 -1.68 13.53 10.18
C PHE A 54 -0.37 14.33 10.17
N PHE A 55 0.22 14.51 8.99
CA PHE A 55 1.42 15.30 8.80
C PHE A 55 1.07 16.76 8.44
N PRO A 56 1.89 17.74 8.86
CA PRO A 56 1.81 19.10 8.33
C PRO A 56 1.90 19.11 6.80
N SER A 57 1.19 20.04 6.14
CA SER A 57 1.11 20.11 4.67
C SER A 57 2.44 20.37 3.97
N ASP A 58 3.43 20.91 4.69
CA ASP A 58 4.78 21.21 4.22
C ASP A 58 5.83 20.20 4.72
N ALA A 59 5.40 19.11 5.35
CA ALA A 59 6.29 18.09 5.87
C ALA A 59 7.07 17.40 4.76
N ARG A 60 8.38 17.19 4.99
CA ARG A 60 9.23 16.32 4.17
C ARG A 60 9.34 14.95 4.83
N ILE A 61 8.81 13.93 4.16
CA ILE A 61 8.73 12.57 4.71
C ILE A 61 9.73 11.67 3.98
N LEU A 62 10.61 11.00 4.74
CA LEU A 62 11.47 9.93 4.22
C LEU A 62 10.73 8.59 4.38
N PHE A 63 10.32 7.99 3.26
CA PHE A 63 9.82 6.63 3.25
C PHE A 63 10.98 5.64 3.08
N TRP A 64 11.16 4.74 4.05
CA TRP A 64 12.20 3.71 3.96
C TRP A 64 11.67 2.45 3.27
N HIS A 65 12.03 2.29 2.00
CA HIS A 65 11.69 1.11 1.24
C HIS A 65 12.61 -0.07 1.62
N THR A 66 12.14 -1.01 2.45
CA THR A 66 12.96 -2.13 2.96
C THR A 66 13.17 -3.31 2.00
N GLY A 67 12.40 -3.44 0.92
CA GLY A 67 12.58 -4.51 -0.09
C GLY A 67 11.35 -5.40 -0.25
N GLY A 68 11.56 -6.73 -0.30
CA GLY A 68 10.47 -7.73 -0.35
C GLY A 68 9.95 -8.11 -1.74
N GLN A 69 10.44 -7.45 -2.79
CA GLN A 69 9.90 -7.56 -4.17
C GLN A 69 9.71 -8.97 -4.73
N PRO A 70 10.57 -9.98 -4.46
CA PRO A 70 10.33 -11.34 -4.94
C PRO A 70 8.95 -11.91 -4.54
N ALA A 71 8.35 -11.43 -3.45
CA ALA A 71 7.01 -11.86 -3.01
C ALA A 71 5.90 -11.53 -4.02
N LEU A 72 6.08 -10.54 -4.90
CA LEU A 72 5.14 -10.22 -5.98
C LEU A 72 4.92 -11.40 -6.94
N PHE A 73 5.91 -12.29 -7.07
CA PHE A 73 5.87 -13.41 -7.98
C PHE A 73 5.46 -14.72 -7.29
N ALA A 74 5.27 -14.71 -5.97
CA ALA A 74 4.81 -15.85 -5.20
C ALA A 74 3.27 -15.93 -5.20
N GLU A 75 2.72 -17.15 -5.13
CA GLU A 75 1.29 -17.33 -4.85
C GLU A 75 0.99 -17.13 -3.36
N PRO A 76 -0.18 -16.57 -2.99
CA PRO A 76 -1.28 -16.17 -3.87
C PRO A 76 -1.16 -14.75 -4.46
N TYR A 77 -0.09 -14.01 -4.14
CA TYR A 77 0.02 -12.59 -4.47
C TYR A 77 0.09 -12.32 -5.97
N ARG A 78 0.82 -13.16 -6.71
CA ARG A 78 0.94 -13.04 -8.16
C ARG A 78 -0.43 -13.09 -8.83
N HIS A 79 -1.26 -14.08 -8.47
CA HIS A 79 -2.62 -14.17 -8.96
C HIS A 79 -3.45 -12.95 -8.54
N ALA A 80 -3.50 -12.68 -7.24
CA ALA A 80 -4.25 -11.58 -6.66
C ALA A 80 -3.94 -10.21 -7.29
N LEU A 81 -2.68 -9.90 -7.56
CA LEU A 81 -2.26 -8.61 -8.11
C LEU A 81 -2.37 -8.53 -9.65
N SER A 82 -2.46 -9.67 -10.33
CA SER A 82 -2.70 -9.74 -11.77
C SER A 82 -4.16 -9.49 -12.16
N GLU A 83 -5.10 -9.72 -11.24
CA GLU A 83 -6.51 -9.39 -11.44
C GLU A 83 -6.72 -7.86 -11.41
N THR A 84 -7.37 -7.33 -12.45
CA THR A 84 -7.90 -5.95 -12.52
C THR A 84 -9.43 -6.05 -12.37
N PRO A 85 -10.16 -5.25 -11.54
CA PRO A 85 -10.10 -3.77 -11.47
C PRO A 85 -10.37 -3.11 -10.08
N ILE A 86 -10.21 -1.78 -9.99
CA ILE A 86 -11.15 -0.92 -9.22
C ILE A 86 -11.75 0.04 -10.24
N GLU A 87 -12.93 -0.29 -10.75
CA GLU A 87 -13.81 0.74 -11.30
C GLU A 87 -14.40 1.51 -10.12
N HIS A 88 -14.11 2.79 -10.02
CA HIS A 88 -14.91 3.68 -9.19
C HIS A 88 -16.28 3.79 -9.85
N ALA A 89 -17.29 3.15 -9.29
CA ALA A 89 -18.67 3.47 -9.61
C ALA A 89 -18.91 4.94 -9.24
N SER A 90 -18.95 5.80 -10.26
CA SER A 90 -19.56 7.12 -10.20
C SER A 90 -21.07 6.94 -10.00
N GLY A 91 -21.48 6.86 -8.73
CA GLY A 91 -22.87 7.02 -8.33
C GLY A 91 -23.19 8.50 -8.21
N VAL A 92 -23.72 9.08 -9.29
CA VAL A 92 -24.54 10.29 -9.25
C VAL A 92 -25.79 9.97 -8.44
N GLY A 93 -26.07 10.79 -7.43
CA GLY A 93 -27.30 10.82 -6.63
C GLY A 93 -27.30 12.05 -5.75
#